data_AF-A0A920Q6K0-F1
#
_entry.id   AF-A0A920Q6K0-F1
#
_cell.length_a   1.000
_cell.length_b   1.000
_cell.length_c   1.000
_cell.angle_alpha   90.00
_cell.angle_beta   90.00
_cell.angle_gamma   90.00
#
_symmetry.space_group_name_H-M   'P 1'
#
loop_
_entity.id
_entity.type
_entity.pdbx_description
1 polymer ?
#
loop_
_entity_poly.entity_id
_entity_poly.type
_entity_poly.pdbx_seq_one_letter_code
_entity_poly.pdbx_strand_id
1 'polypeptide(L)'
;MSVTSVPGFVAAGMACGVKESGAADLAMVATADGAAVTAAGVFTSNLMTAPPVLVCRDHLASTGGRAAAVVLNSGNANAGPGNAGPGCR
;
A
#
# COMPACT_ATOMS: atom_id res chain seq x y z
N MET A 1 0.08 20.66 6.48
CA MET A 1 -0.12 19.48 7.36
C MET A 1 0.07 18.23 6.50
N SER A 2 0.78 17.21 6.99
CA SER A 2 1.17 16.01 6.20
C SER A 2 1.18 14.76 7.10
N VAL A 3 1.37 13.57 6.54
CA VAL A 3 1.35 12.29 7.28
C VAL A 3 2.38 12.21 8.42
N THR A 4 3.47 12.98 8.34
CA THR A 4 4.52 13.04 9.38
C THR A 4 4.31 14.17 10.39
N SER A 5 3.20 14.92 10.33
CA SER A 5 2.94 15.95 11.35
C SER A 5 2.50 15.36 12.69
N VAL A 6 2.11 14.09 12.72
CA VAL A 6 1.79 13.36 13.96
C VAL A 6 3.06 12.64 14.44
N PRO A 7 3.47 12.79 15.70
CA PRO A 7 4.61 12.05 16.25
C PRO A 7 4.45 10.53 16.11
N GLY A 8 5.57 9.84 15.91
CA GLY A 8 5.58 8.38 15.79
C GLY A 8 5.37 7.86 14.36
N PHE A 9 5.16 8.73 13.37
CA PHE A 9 5.11 8.35 11.95
C PHE A 9 6.31 8.88 11.16
N VAL A 10 6.86 8.03 10.31
CA VAL A 10 7.91 8.37 9.32
C VAL A 10 7.39 8.08 7.91
N ALA A 11 7.89 8.82 6.94
CA ALA A 11 7.56 8.59 5.54
C ALA A 11 8.78 8.87 4.65
N ALA A 12 8.92 8.10 3.57
CA ALA A 12 9.94 8.30 2.56
C ALA A 12 9.38 7.98 1.18
N GLY A 13 9.95 8.60 0.15
CA GLY A 13 9.65 8.30 -1.24
C GLY A 13 10.93 8.33 -2.08
N MET A 14 11.02 7.46 -3.07
CA MET A 14 12.17 7.34 -3.94
C MET A 14 11.76 6.98 -5.38
N ALA A 15 12.70 7.16 -6.31
CA ALA A 15 12.60 6.57 -7.64
C ALA A 15 13.18 5.15 -7.59
N CYS A 16 12.36 4.15 -7.88
CA CYS A 16 12.74 2.74 -8.01
C CYS A 16 12.73 2.24 -9.47
N GLY A 17 12.32 3.09 -10.43
CA GLY A 17 12.45 2.83 -11.87
C GLY A 17 11.20 2.27 -12.54
N VAL A 18 10.03 2.39 -11.91
CA VAL A 18 8.74 2.09 -12.54
C VAL A 18 8.36 3.17 -13.55
N LYS A 19 8.67 4.44 -13.26
CA LYS A 19 8.46 5.56 -14.20
C LYS A 19 9.71 5.82 -15.02
N GLU A 20 9.58 5.76 -16.34
CA GLU A 20 10.67 6.09 -17.28
C GLU A 20 11.21 7.53 -17.10
N SER A 21 10.38 8.45 -16.59
CA SER A 21 10.79 9.83 -16.33
C SER A 21 11.82 9.98 -15.20
N GLY A 22 12.09 8.93 -14.43
CA GLY A 22 12.95 8.98 -13.24
C GLY A 22 12.34 9.71 -12.04
N ALA A 23 11.06 10.12 -12.13
CA ALA A 23 10.34 10.71 -11.01
C ALA A 23 10.11 9.67 -9.91
N ALA A 24 10.02 10.12 -8.65
CA ALA A 24 9.68 9.25 -7.52
C ALA A 24 8.37 8.47 -7.78
N ASP A 25 8.41 7.17 -7.53
CA ASP A 25 7.40 6.21 -7.93
C ASP A 25 7.17 5.10 -6.89
N LEU A 26 7.93 5.10 -5.80
CA LEU A 26 7.73 4.27 -4.62
C LEU A 26 7.71 5.14 -3.36
N ALA A 27 6.81 4.85 -2.45
CA ALA A 27 6.67 5.53 -1.17
C ALA A 27 6.30 4.55 -0.05
N MET A 28 6.65 4.93 1.17
CA MET A 28 6.26 4.20 2.38
C MET A 28 5.86 5.20 3.47
N VAL A 29 4.81 4.88 4.21
CA VAL A 29 4.44 5.51 5.48
C VAL A 29 4.48 4.43 6.54
N ALA A 30 5.18 4.67 7.65
CA ALA A 30 5.38 3.66 8.69
C ALA A 30 5.38 4.29 10.09
N THR A 31 5.13 3.44 11.09
CA THR A 31 5.44 3.74 12.49
C THR A 31 6.95 3.78 12.67
N ALA A 32 7.45 4.78 13.40
CA ALA A 32 8.88 5.00 13.55
C ALA A 32 9.59 3.86 14.30
N ASP A 33 8.88 3.20 15.21
CA ASP A 33 9.34 2.06 16.01
C ASP A 33 9.00 0.69 15.39
N GLY A 34 8.30 0.67 14.25
CA GLY A 34 7.84 -0.54 13.58
C GLY A 34 6.70 -1.27 14.30
N ALA A 35 6.13 -0.71 15.37
CA ALA A 35 5.04 -1.33 16.09
C ALA A 35 3.72 -1.20 15.32
N ALA A 36 2.98 -2.30 15.18
CA ALA A 36 1.69 -2.25 14.51
C ALA A 36 0.67 -1.42 15.32
N VAL A 37 0.04 -0.44 14.68
CA VAL A 37 -1.01 0.41 15.27
C VAL A 37 -2.37 0.05 14.70
N THR A 38 -3.44 0.50 15.35
CA THR A 38 -4.81 0.35 14.84
C THR A 38 -4.93 1.00 13.47
N ALA A 39 -5.47 0.25 12.52
CA ALA A 39 -5.63 0.67 11.14
C ALA A 39 -7.03 0.28 10.64
N ALA A 40 -7.59 1.14 9.79
CA ALA A 40 -8.83 0.89 9.08
C ALA A 40 -8.64 1.23 7.61
N GLY A 41 -9.27 0.46 6.72
CA GLY A 41 -9.20 0.65 5.28
C GLY A 41 -10.55 0.37 4.64
N VAL A 42 -10.91 1.21 3.68
CA VAL A 42 -12.04 0.99 2.77
C VAL A 42 -11.48 0.73 1.39
N PHE A 43 -12.08 -0.22 0.68
CA PHE A 43 -11.58 -0.72 -0.59
C PHE A 43 -12.64 -0.52 -1.68
N THR A 44 -12.20 -0.45 -2.94
CA THR A 44 -13.12 -0.33 -4.08
C THR A 44 -14.13 -1.47 -4.12
N SER A 45 -15.36 -1.17 -4.51
CA SER A 45 -16.41 -2.16 -4.78
C SER A 45 -16.43 -2.63 -6.24
N ASN A 46 -15.49 -2.15 -7.08
CA ASN A 46 -15.41 -2.55 -8.48
C ASN A 46 -15.11 -4.06 -8.60
N LEU A 47 -15.82 -4.74 -9.50
CA LEU A 47 -15.63 -6.16 -9.80
C LEU A 47 -14.21 -6.46 -10.30
N MET A 48 -13.62 -5.56 -11.09
CA MET A 48 -12.24 -5.68 -11.55
C MET A 48 -11.31 -5.05 -10.50
N THR A 49 -11.08 -5.81 -9.42
CA THR A 49 -10.22 -5.38 -8.31
C THR A 49 -8.76 -5.79 -8.57
N ALA A 50 -7.83 -4.84 -8.41
CA ALA A 50 -6.41 -5.13 -8.54
C ALA A 50 -5.88 -5.93 -7.33
N PRO A 51 -4.95 -6.89 -7.54
CA PRO A 51 -4.30 -7.65 -6.47
C PRO A 51 -3.84 -6.85 -5.23
N PRO A 52 -3.25 -5.64 -5.32
CA PRO A 52 -2.84 -4.89 -4.12
C PRO A 52 -4.00 -4.58 -3.17
N VAL A 53 -5.21 -4.39 -3.68
CA VAL A 53 -6.41 -4.16 -2.87
C VAL A 53 -6.76 -5.41 -2.06
N LEU A 54 -6.67 -6.58 -2.69
CA LEU A 54 -6.95 -7.86 -2.05
C LEU A 54 -5.93 -8.15 -0.94
N VAL A 55 -4.64 -7.93 -1.21
CA VAL A 55 -3.57 -8.05 -0.20
C VAL A 55 -3.81 -7.12 0.99
N CYS A 56 -4.14 -5.85 0.76
CA CYS A 56 -4.42 -4.91 1.85
C CYS A 56 -5.63 -5.34 2.69
N ARG A 57 -6.70 -5.83 2.05
CA ARG A 57 -7.89 -6.33 2.75
C ARG A 57 -7.56 -7.55 3.60
N ASP A 58 -6.82 -8.51 3.03
CA ASP A 58 -6.46 -9.76 3.70
C ASP A 58 -5.48 -9.50 4.86
N HIS A 59 -4.54 -8.57 4.72
CA HIS A 59 -3.68 -8.12 5.81
C HIS A 59 -4.49 -7.50 6.96
N LEU A 60 -5.39 -6.55 6.68
CA LEU A 60 -6.21 -5.96 7.74
C LEU A 60 -7.10 -7.00 8.43
N ALA A 61 -7.67 -7.95 7.68
CA ALA A 61 -8.48 -9.01 8.27
C ALA A 61 -7.64 -9.95 9.15
N SER A 62 -6.49 -10.41 8.67
CA SER A 62 -5.64 -11.36 9.38
C SER A 62 -4.93 -10.78 10.59
N THR A 63 -4.67 -9.46 10.62
CA THR A 63 -4.02 -8.79 11.77
C THR A 63 -5.01 -8.22 12.79
N GLY A 64 -6.33 -8.39 12.57
CA GLY A 64 -7.35 -7.79 13.42
C GLY A 64 -7.36 -6.26 13.34
N GLY A 65 -7.10 -5.69 12.16
CA GLY A 65 -7.10 -4.26 11.93
C GLY A 65 -5.85 -3.56 12.46
N ARG A 66 -4.68 -4.19 12.34
CA ARG A 66 -3.40 -3.58 12.74
C ARG A 66 -2.40 -3.54 11.59
N ALA A 67 -1.66 -2.44 11.48
CA ALA A 67 -0.59 -2.29 10.49
C ALA A 67 0.55 -1.43 11.03
N ALA A 68 1.79 -1.75 10.66
CA ALA A 68 2.96 -0.93 11.00
C ALA A 68 3.36 0.01 9.87
N ALA A 69 3.01 -0.33 8.62
CA ALA A 69 3.37 0.44 7.44
C ALA A 69 2.36 0.24 6.29
N VAL A 70 2.38 1.19 5.36
CA VAL A 70 1.73 1.11 4.04
C VAL A 70 2.78 1.45 2.99
N VAL A 71 2.93 0.56 2.00
CA VAL A 71 3.81 0.77 0.85
C VAL A 71 2.95 1.11 -0.36
N LEU A 72 3.33 2.16 -1.08
CA LEU A 72 2.60 2.69 -2.22
C LEU A 72 3.55 2.83 -3.39
N ASN A 73 3.09 2.48 -4.59
CA ASN A 73 3.79 2.79 -5.82
C ASN A 73 2.90 3.60 -6.76
N SER A 74 3.51 4.18 -7.78
CA SER A 74 2.81 4.85 -8.88
C SER A 74 3.49 4.52 -10.21
N GLY A 75 2.80 4.74 -11.33
CA GLY A 75 3.28 4.35 -12.66
C GLY A 75 2.87 2.94 -13.09
N ASN A 76 2.43 2.07 -12.16
CA ASN A 76 1.82 0.78 -12.48
C ASN A 76 0.81 0.39 -11.39
N ALA A 77 -0.44 0.15 -11.76
CA ALA A 77 -1.51 -0.22 -10.83
C ALA A 77 -1.48 -1.70 -10.39
N ASN A 78 -0.71 -2.54 -11.11
CA ASN A 78 -0.77 -3.99 -11.00
C ASN A 78 -2.21 -4.52 -11.14
N ALA A 79 -2.98 -3.99 -12.10
CA ALA A 79 -4.38 -4.36 -12.34
C ALA A 79 -4.49 -5.21 -13.61
N GLY A 80 -5.26 -6.30 -13.56
CA GLY A 80 -5.40 -7.26 -14.66
C GLY A 80 -4.16 -8.07 -15.06
N PRO A 81 -3.24 -8.49 -14.15
CA PRO A 81 -2.01 -9.21 -14.52
C PRO A 81 -2.23 -10.65 -15.05
N GLY A 82 -3.46 -11.06 -15.37
CA GLY A 82 -3.82 -12.43 -15.69
C GLY A 82 -3.68 -13.38 -14.48
N ASN A 83 -3.52 -14.67 -14.73
CA ASN A 83 -3.51 -15.76 -13.73
C ASN A 83 -2.37 -15.69 -12.70
N ALA A 84 -1.51 -14.67 -12.74
CA ALA A 84 -0.40 -14.49 -11.82
C ALA A 84 -0.76 -13.72 -10.53
N GLY A 85 -1.97 -13.13 -10.44
CA GLY A 85 -2.41 -12.37 -9.26
C GLY A 85 -3.30 -13.17 -8.30
N PRO A 86 -3.19 -12.99 -6.97
CA PRO A 86 -4.19 -13.49 -6.03
C PRO A 86 -5.52 -12.82 -6.36
N GLY A 87 -6.47 -13.57 -6.93
CA GLY A 87 -7.81 -13.06 -7.30
C GLY A 87 -8.27 -13.38 -8.72
N CYS A 88 -7.38 -13.79 -9.62
CA CYS A 88 -7.79 -14.36 -10.91
C CYS A 88 -8.13 -15.85 -10.72
N ARG A 89 -9.42 -16.14 -10.51
CA ARG A 89 -10.03 -17.44 -10.80
C ARG A 89 -10.90 -17.31 -12.03
#